data_AF-A0A821MWI9-F1
#
_entry.id   AF-A0A821MWI9-F1
#
_cell.length_a   1.000
_cell.length_b   1.000
_cell.length_c   1.000
_cell.angle_alpha   90.00
_cell.angle_beta   90.00
_cell.angle_gamma   90.00
#
_symmetry.space_group_name_H-M   'P 1'
#
loop_
_entity.id
_entity.type
_entity.pdbx_description
1 polymer ?
#
loop_
_entity_poly.entity_id
_entity_poly.type
_entity_poly.pdbx_seq_one_letter_code
_entity_poly.pdbx_strand_id
1 'polypeptide(L)'
;MLYGILLESARDGIYLSYGNHVWKKIVQELNFEHESFTTLGRYEDNLIEKIAECLTDILHEGTPEYYMQFFGECFVRFFTNYGYDKILRVAGRHFRDFLHSIDQLHDSTKFSFPQMRSPLFHVLEEDEHGAFLQYKSRRRGFQRYIVGQLRECASRFYDEDIYVRVQDDISTN
;
A
#
# COMPACT_ATOMS: atom_id res chain seq x y z
N MET A 1 3.55 5.47 13.88
CA MET A 1 4.78 5.65 13.10
C MET A 1 4.79 4.69 11.93
N LEU A 2 5.08 5.25 10.76
CA LEU A 2 5.19 4.59 9.47
C LEU A 2 6.63 4.16 9.23
N TYR A 3 6.86 3.05 8.53
CA TYR A 3 8.20 2.72 8.03
C TYR A 3 8.49 3.47 6.73
N GLY A 4 9.72 3.94 6.58
CA GLY A 4 10.15 4.71 5.41
C GLY A 4 10.03 3.96 4.09
N ILE A 5 10.02 2.62 4.09
CA ILE A 5 9.80 1.83 2.88
C ILE A 5 8.51 2.19 2.14
N LEU A 6 7.43 2.55 2.86
CA LEU A 6 6.18 2.96 2.22
C LEU A 6 6.33 4.31 1.52
N LEU A 7 7.00 5.26 2.17
CA LEU A 7 7.26 6.60 1.62
C LEU A 7 8.25 6.55 0.45
N GLU A 8 9.28 5.72 0.57
CA GLU A 8 10.27 5.53 -0.49
C GLU A 8 9.64 4.87 -1.72
N SER A 9 8.73 3.90 -1.52
CA SER A 9 7.97 3.33 -2.64
C SER A 9 7.02 4.33 -3.31
N ALA A 10 6.40 5.23 -2.53
CA ALA A 10 5.56 6.30 -3.07
C ALA A 10 6.40 7.30 -3.87
N ARG A 11 7.56 7.72 -3.33
CA ARG A 11 8.54 8.56 -4.03
C ARG A 11 8.95 7.95 -5.37
N ASP A 12 9.37 6.69 -5.37
CA ASP A 12 9.80 5.98 -6.58
C ASP A 12 8.66 5.91 -7.61
N GLY A 13 7.45 5.59 -7.16
CA GLY A 13 6.25 5.61 -7.99
C GLY A 13 5.97 6.97 -8.62
N ILE A 14 6.03 8.05 -7.83
CA ILE A 14 5.86 9.44 -8.31
C ILE A 14 6.94 9.79 -9.32
N TYR A 15 8.19 9.44 -9.03
CA TYR A 15 9.32 9.69 -9.91
C TYR A 15 9.15 9.01 -11.27
N LEU A 16 8.72 7.75 -11.28
CA LEU A 16 8.51 6.97 -12.50
C LEU A 16 7.30 7.45 -13.31
N SER A 17 6.24 7.92 -12.65
CA SER A 17 4.97 8.28 -13.31
C SER A 17 4.89 9.74 -13.71
N TYR A 18 5.41 10.64 -12.88
CA TYR A 18 5.29 12.09 -13.04
C TYR A 18 6.64 12.82 -13.12
N GLY A 19 7.74 12.11 -12.89
CA GLY A 19 9.10 12.65 -13.01
C GLY A 19 9.63 13.36 -11.78
N ASN A 20 10.95 13.56 -11.74
CA ASN A 20 11.68 14.19 -10.63
C ASN A 20 11.14 15.55 -10.22
N HIS A 21 10.72 16.34 -11.21
CA HIS A 21 10.28 17.71 -10.98
C HIS A 21 9.02 17.79 -10.09
N VAL A 22 8.12 16.81 -10.19
CA VAL A 22 6.95 16.71 -9.32
C VAL A 22 7.35 16.34 -7.89
N TRP A 23 8.23 15.35 -7.74
CA TRP A 23 8.74 14.98 -6.41
C TRP A 23 9.44 16.16 -5.71
N LYS A 24 10.25 16.93 -6.44
CA LYS A 24 10.91 18.12 -5.89
C LYS A 24 9.94 19.19 -5.41
N LYS A 25 8.81 19.37 -6.11
CA LYS A 25 7.75 20.27 -5.64
C LYS A 25 7.15 19.77 -4.33
N ILE A 26 6.86 18.47 -4.21
CA ILE A 26 6.35 17.88 -2.95
C ILE A 26 7.33 18.10 -1.80
N VAL A 27 8.63 17.87 -2.03
CA VAL A 27 9.69 18.12 -1.03
C VAL A 27 9.68 19.58 -0.57
N GLN A 28 9.48 20.54 -1.48
CA GLN A 28 9.39 21.96 -1.16
C GLN A 28 8.11 22.31 -0.39
N GLU A 29 6.94 21.93 -0.90
CA GLU A 29 5.63 22.24 -0.29
C GLU A 29 5.49 21.63 1.12
N LEU A 30 5.97 20.39 1.30
CA LEU A 30 5.91 19.71 2.59
C LEU A 30 7.13 19.96 3.48
N ASN A 31 8.08 20.81 3.04
CA ASN A 31 9.29 21.20 3.76
C ASN A 31 10.13 20.00 4.25
N PHE A 32 10.37 19.02 3.37
CA PHE A 32 11.22 17.88 3.72
C PHE A 32 12.70 18.28 3.73
N GLU A 33 13.43 17.88 4.78
CA GLU A 33 14.88 18.11 4.88
C GLU A 33 15.69 17.29 3.86
N HIS A 34 15.12 16.19 3.37
CA HIS A 34 15.77 15.24 2.48
C HIS A 34 14.83 14.80 1.35
N GLU A 35 15.40 14.53 0.17
CA GLU A 35 14.63 14.06 -1.00
C GLU A 35 14.34 12.55 -0.99
N SER A 36 14.79 11.79 0.02
CA SER A 36 14.63 10.33 0.10
C SER A 36 14.35 9.86 1.52
N PHE A 37 13.76 8.68 1.67
CA PHE A 37 13.44 8.07 2.96
C PHE A 37 14.27 6.82 3.21
N THR A 38 14.81 6.70 4.43
CA THR A 38 15.48 5.48 4.86
C THR A 38 14.42 4.40 5.07
N THR A 39 14.56 3.24 4.42
CA THR A 39 13.54 2.17 4.42
C THR A 39 13.14 1.70 5.82
N LEU A 40 14.12 1.51 6.71
CA LEU A 40 13.92 1.16 8.13
C LEU A 40 13.69 2.38 9.04
N GLY A 41 13.77 3.58 8.48
CA GLY A 41 13.48 4.85 9.16
C GLY A 41 12.01 4.93 9.58
N ARG A 42 11.74 5.83 10.53
CA ARG A 42 10.42 5.99 11.12
C ARG A 42 9.89 7.39 10.95
N TYR A 43 8.65 7.48 10.49
CA TYR A 43 8.03 8.73 10.07
C TYR A 43 6.61 8.85 10.64
N GLU A 44 6.01 10.04 10.51
CA GLU A 44 4.63 10.30 10.91
C GLU A 44 3.65 9.38 10.15
N ASP A 45 2.59 8.91 10.81
CA ASP A 45 1.65 7.97 10.19
C ASP A 45 0.87 8.59 9.02
N ASN A 46 0.56 9.88 9.09
CA ASN A 46 -0.20 10.62 8.08
C ASN A 46 0.68 11.20 6.96
N LEU A 47 1.99 10.97 6.97
CA LEU A 47 2.89 11.61 6.00
C LEU A 47 2.60 11.17 4.56
N ILE A 48 2.22 9.90 4.36
CA ILE A 48 1.84 9.39 3.04
C ILE A 48 0.53 10.01 2.53
N GLU A 49 -0.41 10.32 3.43
CA GLU A 49 -1.66 11.01 3.10
C GLU A 49 -1.37 12.47 2.73
N LYS A 50 -0.51 13.17 3.48
CA LYS A 50 -0.04 14.53 3.13
C LYS A 50 0.62 14.56 1.74
N ILE A 51 1.39 13.53 1.38
CA ILE A 51 1.97 13.41 0.04
C ILE A 51 0.88 13.24 -1.02
N ALA A 52 -0.16 12.43 -0.76
CA ALA A 52 -1.29 12.24 -1.67
C ALA A 52 -2.09 13.55 -1.90
N GLU A 53 -2.35 14.29 -0.82
CA GLU A 53 -2.99 15.62 -0.87
C GLU A 53 -2.16 16.59 -1.70
N CYS A 54 -0.88 16.74 -1.38
CA CYS A 54 0.03 17.63 -2.09
C CYS A 54 0.17 17.27 -3.59
N LEU A 55 0.20 15.98 -3.92
CA LEU A 55 0.24 15.51 -5.31
C LEU A 55 -1.04 15.88 -6.08
N THR A 56 -2.20 15.81 -5.42
CA THR A 56 -3.48 16.29 -5.97
C THR A 56 -3.42 17.79 -6.28
N ASP A 57 -2.89 18.57 -5.34
CA ASP A 57 -2.78 20.03 -5.50
C ASP A 57 -1.78 20.41 -6.61
N ILE A 58 -0.66 19.71 -6.74
CA ILE A 58 0.38 20.00 -7.74
C ILE A 58 -0.07 19.62 -9.16
N LEU A 59 -0.75 18.48 -9.32
CA LEU A 59 -1.14 17.96 -10.63
C LEU A 59 -2.52 18.46 -11.08
N HIS A 60 -3.32 19.00 -10.16
CA HIS A 60 -4.71 19.41 -10.41
C HIS A 60 -5.58 18.26 -10.99
N GLU A 61 -5.24 17.02 -10.64
CA GLU A 61 -5.92 15.81 -11.11
C GLU A 61 -5.98 14.77 -10.00
N GLY A 62 -6.95 13.85 -10.12
CA GLY A 62 -7.16 12.79 -9.13
C GLY A 62 -7.74 13.31 -7.82
N THR A 63 -7.71 12.43 -6.81
CA THR A 63 -8.07 12.74 -5.42
C THR A 63 -7.02 12.11 -4.50
N PRO A 64 -6.94 12.51 -3.21
CA PRO A 64 -6.06 11.85 -2.26
C PRO A 64 -6.30 10.33 -2.20
N GLU A 65 -7.54 9.87 -2.29
CA GLU A 65 -7.89 8.45 -2.35
C GLU A 65 -7.35 7.73 -3.58
N TYR A 66 -7.40 8.39 -4.75
CA TYR A 66 -6.82 7.89 -5.98
C TYR A 66 -5.30 7.70 -5.82
N TYR A 67 -4.60 8.69 -5.28
CA TYR A 67 -3.15 8.59 -5.08
C TYR A 67 -2.77 7.61 -3.98
N MET A 68 -3.59 7.47 -2.93
CA MET A 68 -3.39 6.42 -1.94
C MET A 68 -3.48 5.03 -2.59
N GLN A 69 -4.44 4.81 -3.50
CA GLN A 69 -4.50 3.57 -4.26
C GLN A 69 -3.26 3.38 -5.15
N PHE A 70 -2.87 4.41 -5.90
CA PHE A 70 -1.67 4.40 -6.72
C PHE A 70 -0.41 4.07 -5.89
N PHE A 71 -0.25 4.63 -4.69
CA PHE A 71 0.86 4.31 -3.80
C PHE A 71 0.84 2.85 -3.31
N GLY A 72 -0.35 2.26 -3.14
CA GLY A 72 -0.49 0.84 -2.84
C GLY A 72 0.02 -0.05 -3.97
N GLU A 73 -0.32 0.30 -5.21
CA GLU A 73 0.19 -0.38 -6.42
C GLU A 73 1.72 -0.22 -6.51
N CYS A 74 2.23 1.00 -6.34
CA CYS A 74 3.67 1.29 -6.33
C CYS A 74 4.42 0.50 -5.26
N PHE A 75 3.83 0.33 -4.07
CA PHE A 75 4.46 -0.45 -3.02
C PHE A 75 4.69 -1.90 -3.42
N VAL A 76 3.70 -2.58 -4.01
CA VAL A 76 3.89 -3.97 -4.46
C VAL A 76 4.96 -4.04 -5.54
N ARG A 77 4.97 -3.10 -6.50
CA ARG A 77 6.01 -3.02 -7.54
C ARG A 77 7.40 -2.84 -6.95
N PHE A 78 7.53 -1.85 -6.06
CA PHE A 78 8.78 -1.55 -5.37
C PHE A 78 9.25 -2.73 -4.55
N PHE A 79 8.38 -3.30 -3.70
CA PHE A 79 8.68 -4.41 -2.81
C PHE A 79 9.18 -5.65 -3.56
N THR A 80 8.63 -5.94 -4.75
CA THR A 80 9.14 -7.04 -5.58
C THR A 80 10.56 -6.85 -6.07
N ASN A 81 10.98 -5.61 -6.36
CA ASN A 81 12.33 -5.31 -6.84
C ASN A 81 13.40 -5.57 -5.76
N TYR A 82 13.02 -5.64 -4.48
CA TYR A 82 13.91 -5.98 -3.36
C TYR A 82 13.95 -7.47 -3.02
N GLY A 83 13.44 -8.35 -3.89
CA GLY A 83 13.52 -9.81 -3.74
C GLY A 83 12.47 -10.40 -2.81
N TYR A 84 11.45 -9.63 -2.44
CA TYR A 84 10.28 -10.13 -1.69
C TYR A 84 9.23 -10.79 -2.58
N ASP A 85 9.44 -10.79 -3.90
CA ASP A 85 8.63 -11.52 -4.88
C ASP A 85 8.55 -13.02 -4.53
N LYS A 86 9.64 -13.60 -4.02
CA LYS A 86 9.68 -14.99 -3.55
C LYS A 86 8.72 -15.23 -2.40
N ILE A 87 8.55 -14.27 -1.49
CA ILE A 87 7.64 -14.44 -0.35
C ILE A 87 6.18 -14.35 -0.82
N LEU A 88 5.89 -13.46 -1.77
CA LEU A 88 4.55 -13.32 -2.36
C LEU A 88 4.15 -14.52 -3.23
N ARG A 89 5.09 -15.17 -3.93
CA ARG A 89 4.82 -16.39 -4.72
C ARG A 89 4.57 -17.64 -3.87
N VAL A 90 5.02 -17.65 -2.62
CA VAL A 90 4.81 -18.78 -1.69
C VAL A 90 3.43 -18.72 -1.02
N ALA A 91 2.71 -17.61 -1.18
CA ALA A 91 1.41 -17.36 -0.58
C ALA A 91 0.28 -18.28 -1.10
N GLY A 92 0.47 -18.94 -2.26
CA GLY A 92 -0.47 -19.94 -2.78
C GLY A 92 -0.52 -19.95 -4.31
N ARG A 93 -1.43 -20.75 -4.87
CA ARG A 93 -1.60 -20.87 -6.33
C ARG A 93 -2.68 -19.94 -6.87
N HIS A 94 -3.66 -19.61 -6.04
CA HIS A 94 -4.80 -18.77 -6.41
C HIS A 94 -4.83 -17.50 -5.56
N PHE A 95 -5.43 -16.43 -6.07
CA PHE A 95 -5.50 -15.17 -5.34
C PHE A 95 -6.23 -15.30 -3.99
N ARG A 96 -7.22 -16.19 -3.88
CA ARG A 96 -7.86 -16.51 -2.59
C ARG A 96 -6.87 -17.05 -1.55
N ASP A 97 -5.91 -17.88 -1.96
CA ASP A 97 -4.90 -18.43 -1.04
C ASP A 97 -4.05 -17.29 -0.47
N PHE A 98 -3.70 -16.32 -1.34
CA PHE A 98 -3.02 -15.11 -0.92
C PHE A 98 -3.82 -14.36 0.14
N LEU A 99 -5.12 -14.14 -0.05
CA LEU A 99 -5.97 -13.44 0.92
C LEU A 99 -5.91 -14.06 2.32
N HIS A 100 -5.92 -15.40 2.41
CA HIS A 100 -5.80 -16.14 3.68
C HIS A 100 -4.39 -16.10 4.28
N SER A 101 -3.36 -15.76 3.49
CA SER A 101 -1.95 -15.77 3.92
C SER A 101 -1.39 -14.38 4.28
N ILE A 102 -2.12 -13.29 4.05
CA ILE A 102 -1.61 -11.91 4.20
C ILE A 102 -1.07 -11.66 5.63
N ASP A 103 -1.76 -12.16 6.65
CA ASP A 103 -1.35 -11.98 8.04
C ASP A 103 -0.04 -12.74 8.34
N GLN A 104 0.12 -13.96 7.81
CA GLN A 104 1.36 -14.73 7.93
C GLN A 104 2.53 -14.05 7.20
N LEU A 105 2.28 -13.45 6.04
CA LEU A 105 3.26 -12.64 5.32
C LEU A 105 3.73 -11.46 6.18
N HIS A 106 2.80 -10.71 6.78
CA HIS A 106 3.15 -9.64 7.71
C HIS A 106 3.93 -10.16 8.92
N ASP A 107 3.59 -11.33 9.47
CA ASP A 107 4.34 -11.90 10.58
C ASP A 107 5.78 -12.25 10.20
N SER A 108 6.00 -12.83 9.02
CA SER A 108 7.37 -13.14 8.56
C SER A 108 8.22 -11.88 8.32
N THR A 109 7.62 -10.79 7.85
CA THR A 109 8.33 -9.53 7.62
C THR A 109 8.67 -8.77 8.90
N LYS A 110 8.05 -9.10 10.06
CA LYS A 110 8.43 -8.53 11.36
C LYS A 110 9.88 -8.84 11.75
N PHE A 111 10.50 -9.87 11.20
CA PHE A 111 11.92 -10.13 11.41
C PHE A 111 12.80 -8.97 10.91
N SER A 112 12.48 -8.43 9.74
CA SER A 112 13.17 -7.26 9.15
C SER A 112 12.61 -5.94 9.68
N PHE A 113 11.34 -5.91 10.07
CA PHE A 113 10.60 -4.73 10.53
C PHE A 113 10.03 -4.94 11.95
N PRO A 114 10.88 -4.99 13.00
CA PRO A 114 10.48 -5.45 14.34
C PRO A 114 9.43 -4.57 15.04
N GLN A 115 9.28 -3.31 14.62
CA GLN A 115 8.28 -2.37 15.14
C GLN A 115 7.10 -2.19 14.19
N MET A 116 6.89 -3.14 13.27
CA MET A 116 5.78 -3.09 12.34
C MET A 116 4.46 -3.27 13.09
N ARG A 117 3.55 -2.34 12.84
CA ARG A 117 2.15 -2.45 13.23
C ARG A 117 1.39 -2.85 11.98
N SER A 118 1.30 -4.15 11.74
CA SER A 118 0.56 -4.69 10.60
C SER A 118 -0.95 -4.51 10.82
N PRO A 119 -1.73 -4.28 9.75
CA PRO A 119 -3.16 -4.53 9.79
C PRO A 119 -3.44 -6.02 9.94
N LEU A 120 -4.71 -6.37 10.14
CA LEU A 120 -5.23 -7.73 10.12
C LEU A 120 -6.21 -7.89 8.97
N PHE A 121 -6.18 -9.06 8.34
CA PHE A 121 -7.04 -9.43 7.23
C PHE A 121 -7.77 -10.73 7.55
N HIS A 122 -9.09 -10.71 7.37
CA HIS A 122 -9.91 -11.91 7.59
C HIS A 122 -10.94 -12.06 6.47
N VAL A 123 -10.90 -13.19 5.77
CA VAL A 123 -11.92 -13.54 4.78
C VAL A 123 -13.16 -14.01 5.54
N LEU A 124 -14.26 -13.26 5.43
CA LEU A 124 -15.54 -13.55 6.09
C LEU A 124 -16.35 -14.57 5.30
N GLU A 125 -16.42 -14.37 3.98
CA GLU A 125 -17.17 -15.19 3.04
C GLU A 125 -16.37 -15.25 1.72
N GLU A 126 -16.42 -16.39 1.04
CA GLU A 126 -15.83 -16.58 -0.28
C GLU A 126 -16.63 -17.60 -1.10
N ASP A 127 -16.80 -17.32 -2.38
CA ASP A 127 -17.43 -18.21 -3.36
C ASP A 127 -16.81 -18.00 -4.77
N GLU A 128 -17.47 -18.51 -5.80
CA GLU A 128 -17.02 -18.39 -7.20
C GLU A 128 -17.11 -16.97 -7.78
N HIS A 129 -17.81 -16.05 -7.10
CA HIS A 129 -18.03 -14.68 -7.54
C HIS A 129 -17.17 -13.66 -6.79
N GLY A 130 -16.58 -14.03 -5.66
CA GLY A 130 -15.62 -13.19 -4.96
C GLY A 130 -15.43 -13.54 -3.49
N ALA A 131 -14.90 -12.57 -2.73
CA ALA A 131 -14.67 -12.71 -1.30
C ALA A 131 -14.97 -11.41 -0.55
N PHE A 132 -15.49 -11.55 0.67
CA PHE A 132 -15.64 -10.46 1.63
C PHE A 132 -14.43 -10.43 2.56
N LEU A 133 -13.59 -9.41 2.41
CA LEU A 133 -12.38 -9.25 3.21
C LEU A 133 -12.58 -8.18 4.29
N GLN A 134 -12.52 -8.59 5.55
CA GLN A 134 -12.47 -7.67 6.67
C GLN A 134 -11.04 -7.16 6.86
N TYR A 135 -10.87 -5.84 6.74
CA TYR A 135 -9.62 -5.13 7.01
C TYR A 135 -9.71 -4.42 8.36
N LYS A 136 -8.80 -4.74 9.29
CA LYS A 136 -8.70 -4.09 10.61
C LYS A 136 -7.34 -3.44 10.77
N SER A 137 -7.31 -2.15 11.06
CA SER A 137 -6.07 -1.40 11.20
C SER A 137 -6.19 -0.33 12.28
N ARG A 138 -5.05 -0.01 12.91
CA ARG A 138 -4.93 1.17 13.79
C ARG A 138 -4.74 2.46 13.00
N ARG A 139 -4.41 2.37 11.71
CA ARG A 139 -4.25 3.53 10.82
C ARG A 139 -5.55 3.77 10.06
N ARG A 140 -6.03 5.02 10.09
CA ARG A 140 -7.14 5.49 9.27
C ARG A 140 -6.61 5.93 7.90
N GLY A 141 -7.46 6.00 6.87
CA GLY A 141 -7.07 6.48 5.53
C GLY A 141 -6.38 5.46 4.60
N PHE A 142 -6.00 4.28 5.11
CA PHE A 142 -5.27 3.27 4.32
C PHE A 142 -6.15 2.33 3.49
N GLN A 143 -7.48 2.43 3.54
CA GLN A 143 -8.38 1.53 2.82
C GLN A 143 -8.07 1.50 1.31
N ARG A 144 -7.89 2.67 0.70
CA ARG A 144 -7.57 2.79 -0.73
C ARG A 144 -6.15 2.32 -1.06
N TYR A 145 -5.21 2.55 -0.15
CA TYR A 145 -3.86 2.01 -0.24
C TYR A 145 -3.82 0.47 -0.23
N ILE A 146 -4.68 -0.17 0.58
CA ILE A 146 -4.84 -1.63 0.52
C ILE A 146 -5.47 -2.08 -0.80
N VAL A 147 -6.48 -1.37 -1.30
CA VAL A 147 -7.09 -1.69 -2.61
C VAL A 147 -6.03 -1.74 -3.71
N GLY A 148 -5.12 -0.77 -3.75
CA GLY A 148 -4.02 -0.75 -4.73
C GLY A 148 -3.10 -1.97 -4.61
N GLN A 149 -2.73 -2.36 -3.38
CA GLN A 149 -1.91 -3.54 -3.16
C GLN A 149 -2.61 -4.82 -3.60
N LEU A 150 -3.89 -5.00 -3.26
CA LEU A 150 -4.66 -6.19 -3.64
C LEU A 150 -4.75 -6.32 -5.17
N ARG A 151 -5.06 -5.22 -5.87
CA ARG A 151 -5.15 -5.20 -7.33
C ARG A 151 -3.81 -5.52 -8.00
N GLU A 152 -2.73 -4.87 -7.56
CA GLU A 152 -1.39 -5.13 -8.12
C GLU A 152 -0.93 -6.56 -7.81
N CYS A 153 -1.23 -7.11 -6.62
CA CYS A 153 -0.93 -8.51 -6.30
C CYS A 153 -1.71 -9.49 -7.19
N ALA A 154 -3.02 -9.30 -7.34
CA ALA A 154 -3.87 -10.14 -8.18
C ALA A 154 -3.37 -10.18 -9.63
N SER A 155 -3.16 -9.00 -10.22
CA SER A 155 -2.69 -8.90 -11.60
C SER A 155 -1.28 -9.47 -11.77
N ARG A 156 -0.34 -9.11 -10.89
CA ARG A 156 1.08 -9.43 -11.10
C ARG A 156 1.46 -10.87 -10.78
N PHE A 157 0.81 -11.50 -9.80
CA PHE A 157 1.19 -12.84 -9.34
C PHE A 157 0.21 -13.93 -9.74
N TYR A 158 -1.05 -13.56 -9.99
CA TYR A 158 -2.13 -14.52 -10.26
C TYR A 158 -2.77 -14.34 -11.64
N ASP A 159 -2.38 -13.30 -12.40
CA ASP A 159 -2.96 -12.98 -13.71
C ASP A 159 -4.49 -12.76 -13.63
N GLU A 160 -4.96 -12.23 -12.51
CA GLU A 160 -6.36 -11.95 -12.23
C GLU A 160 -6.63 -10.42 -12.26
N ASP A 161 -7.69 -10.00 -12.94
CA ASP A 161 -8.22 -8.65 -12.84
C ASP A 161 -9.38 -8.63 -11.85
N ILE A 162 -9.20 -7.92 -10.73
CA ILE A 162 -10.17 -7.87 -9.64
C ILE A 162 -10.76 -6.46 -9.50
N TYR A 163 -12.05 -6.44 -9.17
CA TYR A 163 -12.74 -5.24 -8.72
C TYR A 163 -12.89 -5.27 -7.20
N VAL A 164 -12.36 -4.27 -6.51
CA VAL A 164 -12.47 -4.15 -5.05
C VAL A 164 -13.33 -2.95 -4.70
N ARG A 165 -14.43 -3.21 -4.00
CA ARG A 165 -15.30 -2.17 -3.45
C ARG A 165 -15.14 -2.10 -1.95
N VAL A 166 -14.78 -0.92 -1.44
CA VAL A 166 -14.82 -0.63 -0.01
C VAL A 166 -16.29 -0.45 0.39
N GLN A 167 -16.73 -1.22 1.38
CA GLN A 167 -18.03 -1.05 2.04
C GLN A 167 -17.79 -0.29 3.35
N ASP A 168 -18.73 0.58 3.72
CA ASP A 168 -18.59 1.42 4.91
C ASP A 168 -18.40 0.58 6.18
N ASP A 169 -17.71 1.18 7.16
CA ASP A 169 -17.35 0.56 8.43
C ASP A 169 -18.55 -0.17 9.04
N ILE A 170 -18.49 -1.51 9.08
CA ILE A 170 -19.30 -2.30 10.01
C ILE A 170 -18.67 -2.12 11.40
N SER A 171 -18.59 -0.88 11.87
CA SER A 171 -18.48 -0.60 13.28
C SER A 171 -19.84 -0.97 13.85
N THR A 172 -19.99 -2.20 14.33
CA THR A 172 -21.08 -2.54 15.25
C THR A 172 -21.09 -1.50 16.35
N ASN A 173 -22.19 -0.74 16.43
CA ASN A 173 -22.59 0.01 17.63
C ASN A 173 -22.46 -0.86 18.88
#